data_AF-A0AAR2KNC3-F1
#
_entry.id   AF-A0AAR2KNC3-F1
#
_cell.length_a   1.000
_cell.length_b   1.000
_cell.length_c   1.000
_cell.angle_alpha   90.00
_cell.angle_beta   90.00
_cell.angle_gamma   90.00
#
_symmetry.space_group_name_H-M   'P 1'
#
loop_
_entity.id
_entity.type
_entity.pdbx_description
1 polymer ?
#
loop_
_entity_poly.entity_id
_entity_poly.type
_entity_poly.pdbx_seq_one_letter_code
_entity_poly.pdbx_strand_id
1 'polypeptide(L)'
;LGAIYHRNGWVKACSVLITGANRGLGLEMVRQLVEGPCTAQEIFAGCCSPEGPRSKALKDLVEKYPDIITVVPLVLTPTALKCLQRLQVGDKGLNVLVNNAGVLAHREMQDTSDNNMLCAFTTNVIGPVSVTKEYLPYLCVAARSSGEPAISCCKATCSNSTLVSKHIVQNMFLKLRLSDIGSASVSQAGLNMLTVCAALELKKDVVLCTALDSDVEGLLKVMSSLNEQHHGGFFDYAGNTVPW
;
A
#
# COMPACT_ATOMS: atom_id res chain seq x y z
N LEU A 1 -11.35 30.72 -10.03
CA LEU A 1 -10.90 30.07 -11.29
C LEU A 1 -9.41 29.79 -11.18
N GLY A 2 -9.04 28.55 -10.86
CA GLY A 2 -7.65 28.19 -10.63
C GLY A 2 -7.53 26.72 -10.25
N ALA A 3 -8.00 25.82 -11.13
CA ALA A 3 -7.64 24.42 -11.05
C ALA A 3 -6.12 24.36 -11.28
N ILE A 4 -5.35 24.04 -10.23
CA ILE A 4 -3.91 23.85 -10.32
C ILE A 4 -3.71 22.50 -11.02
N TYR A 5 -3.76 22.52 -12.34
CA TYR A 5 -3.23 21.41 -13.13
C TYR A 5 -1.73 21.30 -12.84
N HIS A 6 -1.36 20.11 -12.36
CA HIS A 6 -0.04 19.73 -11.88
C HIS A 6 1.02 19.85 -12.98
N ARG A 7 2.12 20.55 -12.72
CA ARG A 7 3.20 20.71 -13.72
C ARG A 7 4.04 19.45 -13.97
N ASN A 8 4.07 18.44 -13.09
CA ASN A 8 5.08 17.37 -13.19
C ASN A 8 4.61 15.90 -12.97
N GLY A 9 3.32 15.59 -12.76
CA GLY A 9 2.85 14.19 -12.70
C GLY A 9 3.32 13.35 -11.49
N TRP A 10 3.32 13.94 -10.28
CA TRP A 10 3.61 13.24 -9.01
C TRP A 10 2.54 13.51 -7.96
N VAL A 11 2.31 12.55 -7.05
CA VAL A 11 1.30 12.67 -5.97
C VAL A 11 1.72 13.79 -5.02
N LYS A 12 0.82 14.77 -4.80
CA LYS A 12 0.99 15.77 -3.74
C LYS A 12 0.33 15.25 -2.45
N ALA A 13 0.93 14.22 -1.85
CA ALA A 13 0.46 13.68 -0.57
C ALA A 13 1.06 14.50 0.57
N CYS A 14 0.24 15.00 1.49
CA CYS A 14 0.75 15.66 2.69
C CYS A 14 1.20 14.59 3.69
N SER A 15 0.36 13.58 3.96
CA SER A 15 0.70 12.49 4.89
C SER A 15 0.48 11.11 4.26
N VAL A 16 1.48 10.23 4.36
CA VAL A 16 1.48 8.88 3.76
C VAL A 16 1.79 7.82 4.83
N LEU A 17 1.03 6.73 4.89
CA LEU A 17 1.35 5.52 5.65
C LEU A 17 1.67 4.38 4.69
N ILE A 18 2.84 3.78 4.82
CA ILE A 18 3.25 2.58 4.07
C ILE A 18 3.47 1.45 5.06
N THR A 19 2.73 0.36 4.95
CA THR A 19 3.00 -0.85 5.76
C THR A 19 4.16 -1.65 5.16
N GLY A 20 5.02 -2.24 5.99
CA GLY A 20 6.14 -3.05 5.50
C GLY A 20 7.25 -2.23 4.83
N ALA A 21 7.55 -1.05 5.38
CA ALA A 21 8.48 -0.07 4.82
C ALA A 21 9.96 -0.32 5.17
N ASN A 22 10.29 -1.41 5.85
CA ASN A 22 11.65 -1.65 6.34
C ASN A 22 12.63 -2.20 5.28
N ARG A 23 12.11 -2.71 4.16
CA ARG A 23 12.90 -3.28 3.05
C ARG A 23 12.08 -3.31 1.75
N GLY A 24 12.74 -3.67 0.65
CA GLY A 24 12.08 -3.93 -0.63
C GLY A 24 11.28 -2.73 -1.12
N LEU A 25 10.10 -2.99 -1.68
CA LEU A 25 9.27 -1.98 -2.33
C LEU A 25 8.80 -0.89 -1.36
N GLY A 26 8.42 -1.26 -0.14
CA GLY A 26 7.99 -0.30 0.87
C GLY A 26 9.09 0.71 1.23
N LEU A 27 10.33 0.24 1.37
CA LEU A 27 11.48 1.10 1.63
C LEU A 27 11.78 2.03 0.44
N GLU A 28 11.72 1.50 -0.78
CA GLU A 28 11.96 2.29 -1.98
C GLU A 28 10.86 3.34 -2.19
N MET A 29 9.60 3.04 -1.86
CA MET A 29 8.52 4.03 -1.85
C MET A 29 8.80 5.16 -0.86
N VAL A 30 9.25 4.83 0.37
CA VAL A 30 9.66 5.85 1.36
C VAL A 30 10.80 6.72 0.81
N ARG A 31 11.81 6.10 0.22
CA ARG A 31 12.95 6.81 -0.38
C ARG A 31 12.50 7.76 -1.49
N GLN A 32 11.66 7.31 -2.42
CA GLN A 32 11.17 8.17 -3.51
C GLN A 32 10.23 9.28 -3.01
N LEU A 33 9.44 9.03 -1.97
CA LEU A 33 8.57 10.04 -1.38
C LEU A 33 9.34 11.12 -0.63
N VAL A 34 10.55 10.84 -0.15
CA VAL A 34 11.37 11.83 0.56
C VAL A 34 12.41 12.51 -0.34
N GLU A 35 13.01 11.77 -1.27
CA GLU A 35 14.07 12.27 -2.17
C GLU A 35 13.54 12.71 -3.55
N GLY A 36 12.29 12.38 -3.88
CA GLY A 36 11.69 12.65 -5.19
C GLY A 36 11.26 14.10 -5.39
N PRO A 37 10.79 14.44 -6.61
CA PRO A 37 10.45 15.82 -6.99
C PRO A 37 9.15 16.35 -6.34
N CYS A 38 8.38 15.50 -5.67
CA CYS A 38 7.24 15.89 -4.84
C CYS A 38 7.37 15.20 -3.48
N THR A 39 8.14 15.83 -2.61
CA THR A 39 8.39 15.36 -1.25
C THR A 39 7.08 15.35 -0.44
N ALA A 40 6.76 14.21 0.17
CA ALA A 40 5.67 14.13 1.15
C ALA A 40 6.03 14.97 2.39
N GLN A 41 5.02 15.56 3.05
CA GLN A 41 5.28 16.35 4.26
C GLN A 41 5.53 15.46 5.48
N GLU A 42 4.86 14.30 5.49
CA GLU A 42 4.93 13.35 6.58
C GLU A 42 4.79 11.92 6.05
N ILE A 43 5.69 11.04 6.47
CA ILE A 43 5.73 9.63 6.07
C ILE A 43 5.73 8.78 7.33
N PHE A 44 4.66 8.02 7.53
CA PHE A 44 4.57 6.95 8.51
C PHE A 44 5.10 5.66 7.88
N ALA A 45 6.30 5.27 8.26
CA ALA A 45 6.95 4.04 7.79
C ALA A 45 6.58 2.87 8.73
N GLY A 46 5.55 2.11 8.37
CA GLY A 46 5.11 0.93 9.10
C GLY A 46 6.15 -0.18 9.05
N CYS A 47 6.67 -0.61 10.20
CA CYS A 47 7.76 -1.58 10.30
C CYS A 47 7.48 -2.63 11.38
N CYS A 48 7.57 -3.91 11.04
CA CYS A 48 7.30 -5.00 11.97
C CYS A 48 8.40 -5.22 13.01
N SER A 49 9.62 -4.75 12.75
CA SER A 49 10.75 -4.91 13.66
C SER A 49 11.70 -3.72 13.54
N PRO A 50 11.32 -2.53 14.05
CA PRO A 50 12.12 -1.30 13.93
C PRO A 50 13.56 -1.48 14.39
N GLU A 51 13.77 -2.21 15.48
CA GLU A 51 15.10 -2.47 16.02
C GLU A 51 15.87 -3.63 15.38
N GLY A 52 15.22 -4.37 14.47
CA GLY A 52 15.81 -5.53 13.83
C GLY A 52 16.87 -5.16 12.78
N PRO A 53 17.78 -6.10 12.44
CA PRO A 53 18.84 -5.86 11.46
C PRO A 53 18.29 -5.58 10.05
N ARG A 54 17.09 -6.09 9.74
CA ARG A 54 16.40 -5.86 8.47
C ARG A 54 15.85 -4.45 8.30
N SER A 55 15.99 -3.59 9.30
CA SER A 55 15.48 -2.21 9.29
C SER A 55 16.59 -1.17 9.17
N LYS A 56 17.85 -1.60 9.00
CA LYS A 56 19.00 -0.70 8.90
C LYS A 56 18.80 0.39 7.84
N ALA A 57 18.43 0.02 6.63
CA ALA A 57 18.25 1.00 5.55
C ALA A 57 17.08 1.98 5.82
N LEU A 58 16.03 1.55 6.53
CA LEU A 58 14.99 2.45 6.99
C LEU A 58 15.52 3.41 8.07
N LYS A 59 16.32 2.91 9.02
CA LYS A 59 16.97 3.75 10.04
C LYS A 59 17.87 4.81 9.39
N ASP A 60 18.70 4.40 8.43
CA ASP A 60 19.58 5.31 7.70
C ASP A 60 18.78 6.43 6.99
N LEU A 61 17.59 6.12 6.43
CA LEU A 61 16.70 7.14 5.85
C LEU A 61 16.07 8.05 6.92
N VAL A 62 15.65 7.50 8.06
CA VAL A 62 15.07 8.28 9.17
C VAL A 62 16.11 9.24 9.74
N GLU A 63 17.36 8.81 9.91
CA GLU A 63 18.46 9.68 10.37
C GLU A 63 18.71 10.84 9.39
N LYS A 64 18.53 10.60 8.09
CA LYS A 64 18.68 11.62 7.05
C LYS A 64 17.48 12.58 6.97
N TYR A 65 16.28 12.13 7.32
CA TYR A 65 15.03 12.87 7.20
C TYR A 65 14.12 12.75 8.44
N PRO A 66 14.61 13.14 9.63
CA PRO A 66 13.91 12.87 10.90
C PRO A 66 12.62 13.68 11.07
N ASP A 67 12.51 14.84 10.42
CA ASP A 67 11.33 15.70 10.48
C ASP A 67 10.19 15.25 9.54
N ILE A 68 10.48 14.32 8.62
CA ILE A 68 9.54 13.83 7.61
C ILE A 68 9.15 12.39 7.88
N ILE A 69 10.08 11.53 8.29
CA ILE A 69 9.85 10.09 8.43
C ILE A 69 9.65 9.70 9.89
N THR A 70 8.45 9.23 10.21
CA THR A 70 8.11 8.62 11.50
C THR A 70 7.99 7.10 11.35
N VAL A 71 8.80 6.34 12.09
CA VAL A 71 8.68 4.86 12.11
C VAL A 71 7.52 4.46 13.00
N VAL A 72 6.60 3.65 12.45
CA VAL A 72 5.45 3.11 13.18
C VAL A 72 5.64 1.61 13.36
N PRO A 73 5.85 1.11 14.60
CA PRO A 73 5.80 -0.32 14.88
C PRO A 73 4.47 -0.93 14.42
N LEU A 74 4.52 -1.76 13.38
CA LEU A 74 3.32 -2.31 12.73
C LEU A 74 3.56 -3.77 12.35
N VAL A 75 2.89 -4.65 13.09
CA VAL A 75 2.97 -6.11 12.95
C VAL A 75 1.60 -6.64 12.56
N LEU A 76 1.52 -7.44 11.50
CA LEU A 76 0.26 -8.00 10.99
C LEU A 76 0.05 -9.44 11.49
N THR A 77 -0.10 -9.58 12.81
CA THR A 77 -0.48 -10.84 13.49
C THR A 77 -1.84 -10.67 14.17
N PRO A 78 -2.58 -11.76 14.47
CA PRO A 78 -3.94 -11.65 15.00
C PRO A 78 -4.02 -10.88 16.33
N THR A 79 -2.95 -10.91 17.12
CA THR A 79 -2.83 -10.15 18.37
C THR A 79 -2.50 -8.69 18.11
N ALA A 80 -1.48 -8.39 17.29
CA ALA A 80 -1.03 -7.03 17.02
C ALA A 80 -2.08 -6.18 16.27
N LEU A 81 -2.88 -6.80 15.40
CA LEU A 81 -3.97 -6.12 14.68
C LEU A 81 -5.06 -5.54 15.60
N LYS A 82 -5.15 -5.98 16.86
CA LYS A 82 -6.08 -5.43 17.85
C LYS A 82 -5.55 -4.18 18.54
N CYS A 83 -4.28 -3.87 18.37
CA CYS A 83 -3.57 -2.80 19.07
C CYS A 83 -2.73 -1.97 18.10
N LEU A 84 -3.28 -1.68 16.91
CA LEU A 84 -2.65 -0.77 15.97
C LEU A 84 -2.50 0.62 16.60
N GLN A 85 -1.34 1.24 16.42
CA GLN A 85 -1.04 2.52 17.03
C GLN A 85 -1.79 3.65 16.31
N ARG A 86 -2.29 4.61 17.10
CA ARG A 86 -2.85 5.85 16.56
C ARG A 86 -1.74 6.66 15.92
N LEU A 87 -2.00 7.16 14.71
CA LEU A 87 -1.08 8.09 14.05
C LEU A 87 -1.32 9.50 14.58
N GLN A 88 -0.23 10.24 14.75
CA GLN A 88 -0.27 11.68 15.02
C GLN A 88 -0.39 12.45 13.70
N VAL A 89 -1.44 12.17 12.94
CA VAL A 89 -1.77 12.96 11.75
C VAL A 89 -2.41 14.27 12.21
N GLY A 90 -1.93 15.40 11.70
CA GLY A 90 -2.53 16.71 12.01
C GLY A 90 -3.97 16.84 11.49
N ASP A 91 -4.53 18.04 11.56
CA ASP A 91 -5.94 18.32 11.22
C ASP A 91 -6.32 18.01 9.76
N LYS A 92 -5.33 17.79 8.90
CA LYS A 92 -5.52 17.41 7.49
C LYS A 92 -5.72 15.91 7.27
N GLY A 93 -5.55 15.08 8.30
CA GLY A 93 -5.72 13.63 8.20
C GLY A 93 -4.62 12.92 7.40
N LEU A 94 -4.90 11.67 7.00
CA LEU A 94 -3.99 10.83 6.23
C LEU A 94 -4.40 10.87 4.75
N ASN A 95 -3.50 11.22 3.81
CA ASN A 95 -3.86 11.25 2.39
C ASN A 95 -3.73 9.89 1.73
N VAL A 96 -2.67 9.16 2.04
CA VAL A 96 -2.32 7.93 1.32
C VAL A 96 -2.08 6.83 2.33
N LEU A 97 -2.82 5.74 2.22
CA LEU A 97 -2.51 4.46 2.85
C LEU A 97 -2.06 3.48 1.77
N VAL A 98 -0.86 2.90 1.92
CA VAL A 98 -0.37 1.81 1.09
C VAL A 98 -0.22 0.55 1.95
N ASN A 99 -1.12 -0.41 1.74
CA ASN A 99 -1.00 -1.76 2.28
C ASN A 99 0.03 -2.53 1.43
N ASN A 100 1.30 -2.43 1.82
CA ASN A 100 2.43 -3.08 1.14
C ASN A 100 3.00 -4.28 1.92
N ALA A 101 2.79 -4.36 3.23
CA ALA A 101 3.26 -5.48 4.03
C ALA A 101 2.62 -6.79 3.54
N GLY A 102 3.48 -7.75 3.18
CA GLY A 102 3.06 -9.07 2.75
C GLY A 102 4.10 -10.14 3.10
N VAL A 103 3.63 -11.37 3.21
CA VAL A 103 4.47 -12.57 3.26
C VAL A 103 4.30 -13.38 1.99
N LEU A 104 5.41 -13.93 1.53
CA LEU A 104 5.44 -14.90 0.46
C LEU A 104 6.12 -16.15 1.01
N ALA A 105 5.41 -17.27 0.93
CA ALA A 105 5.92 -18.57 1.35
C ALA A 105 6.13 -19.41 0.09
N HIS A 106 7.39 -19.73 -0.13
CA HIS A 106 7.84 -20.63 -1.18
C HIS A 106 7.60 -22.07 -0.73
N ARG A 107 6.43 -22.63 -1.07
CA ARG A 107 6.05 -24.03 -0.85
C ARG A 107 5.25 -24.58 -2.03
N GLU A 108 5.51 -25.84 -2.37
CA GLU A 108 4.65 -26.61 -3.26
C GLU A 108 3.26 -26.84 -2.63
N MET A 109 2.26 -27.12 -3.45
CA MET A 109 0.90 -27.36 -2.95
C MET A 109 0.88 -28.50 -1.92
N GLN A 110 1.56 -29.61 -2.19
CA GLN A 110 1.61 -30.76 -1.28
C GLN A 110 2.38 -30.49 0.02
N ASP A 111 3.24 -29.47 0.04
CA ASP A 111 4.06 -29.09 1.20
C ASP A 111 3.49 -27.89 1.96
N THR A 112 2.37 -27.34 1.49
CA THR A 112 1.70 -26.19 2.11
C THR A 112 0.87 -26.66 3.29
N SER A 113 1.26 -26.27 4.50
CA SER A 113 0.48 -26.55 5.71
C SER A 113 -0.64 -25.53 5.93
N ASP A 114 -1.63 -25.90 6.75
CA ASP A 114 -2.68 -24.98 7.23
C ASP A 114 -2.09 -23.72 7.87
N ASN A 115 -0.98 -23.85 8.60
CA ASN A 115 -0.28 -22.71 9.21
C ASN A 115 0.31 -21.76 8.16
N ASN A 116 0.76 -22.28 7.02
CA ASN A 116 1.23 -21.43 5.92
C ASN A 116 0.06 -20.64 5.30
N MET A 117 -1.09 -21.29 5.10
CA MET A 117 -2.30 -20.65 4.62
C MET A 117 -2.79 -19.57 5.60
N LEU A 118 -2.92 -19.91 6.89
CA LEU A 118 -3.33 -18.98 7.93
C LEU A 118 -2.38 -17.79 8.03
N CYS A 119 -1.07 -18.02 7.95
CA CYS A 119 -0.08 -16.94 7.97
C CYS A 119 -0.24 -16.00 6.76
N ALA A 120 -0.34 -16.56 5.54
CA ALA A 120 -0.52 -15.76 4.33
C ALA A 120 -1.81 -14.96 4.35
N PHE A 121 -2.94 -15.56 4.72
CA PHE A 121 -4.22 -14.85 4.85
C PHE A 121 -4.22 -13.81 5.95
N THR A 122 -3.59 -14.12 7.10
CA THR A 122 -3.52 -13.17 8.21
C THR A 122 -2.77 -11.91 7.79
N THR A 123 -1.60 -12.04 7.16
CA THR A 123 -0.80 -10.89 6.77
C THR A 123 -1.32 -10.22 5.50
N ASN A 124 -1.60 -10.96 4.44
CA ASN A 124 -1.89 -10.40 3.11
C ASN A 124 -3.36 -10.00 2.93
N VAL A 125 -4.29 -10.49 3.76
CA VAL A 125 -5.73 -10.19 3.62
C VAL A 125 -6.28 -9.53 4.88
N ILE A 126 -6.22 -10.22 6.02
CA ILE A 126 -6.78 -9.73 7.28
C ILE A 126 -6.03 -8.47 7.75
N GLY A 127 -4.71 -8.44 7.55
CA GLY A 127 -3.86 -7.28 7.82
C GLY A 127 -4.36 -6.01 7.13
N PRO A 128 -4.42 -5.97 5.79
CA PRO A 128 -4.99 -4.84 5.04
C PRO A 128 -6.41 -4.46 5.47
N VAL A 129 -7.29 -5.42 5.79
CA VAL A 129 -8.64 -5.12 6.34
C VAL A 129 -8.53 -4.35 7.65
N SER A 130 -7.75 -4.86 8.61
CA SER A 130 -7.60 -4.25 9.93
C SER A 130 -6.92 -2.88 9.87
N VAL A 131 -5.85 -2.76 9.08
CA VAL A 131 -5.14 -1.50 8.87
C VAL A 131 -6.05 -0.47 8.22
N THR A 132 -6.75 -0.84 7.14
CA THR A 132 -7.70 0.06 6.47
C THR A 132 -8.79 0.49 7.43
N LYS A 133 -9.39 -0.44 8.17
CA LYS A 133 -10.43 -0.13 9.16
C LYS A 133 -9.95 0.85 10.24
N GLU A 134 -8.76 0.63 10.79
CA GLU A 134 -8.19 1.49 11.83
C GLU A 134 -7.92 2.90 11.33
N TYR A 135 -7.36 3.03 10.12
CA TYR A 135 -6.92 4.31 9.60
C TYR A 135 -7.93 5.02 8.68
N LEU A 136 -9.05 4.38 8.35
CA LEU A 136 -10.13 4.95 7.55
C LEU A 136 -10.64 6.31 8.08
N PRO A 137 -10.84 6.52 9.40
CA PRO A 137 -11.25 7.83 9.90
C PRO A 137 -10.29 8.96 9.48
N TYR A 138 -8.98 8.70 9.44
CA TYR A 138 -7.98 9.69 9.01
C TYR A 138 -8.04 9.95 7.50
N LEU A 139 -8.30 8.92 6.68
CA LEU A 139 -8.53 9.06 5.24
C LEU A 139 -9.79 9.89 4.97
N CYS A 140 -10.87 9.67 5.72
CA CYS A 140 -12.10 10.44 5.59
C CYS A 140 -11.91 11.92 5.99
N VAL A 141 -11.08 12.21 7.00
CA VAL A 141 -10.70 13.59 7.34
C VAL A 141 -9.95 14.23 6.17
N ALA A 142 -8.96 13.56 5.60
CA ALA A 142 -8.23 14.07 4.43
C ALA A 142 -9.14 14.31 3.22
N ALA A 143 -10.07 13.39 2.96
CA ALA A 143 -11.05 13.53 1.89
C ALA A 143 -11.94 14.77 2.09
N ARG A 144 -12.34 15.09 3.32
CA ARG A 144 -13.19 16.26 3.62
C ARG A 144 -12.40 17.57 3.65
N SER A 145 -11.17 17.53 4.14
CA SER A 145 -10.29 18.70 4.25
C SER A 145 -9.68 19.11 2.89
N SER A 146 -9.75 18.25 1.89
CA SER A 146 -9.28 18.55 0.54
C SER A 146 -10.22 19.48 -0.22
N GLY A 147 -9.65 20.53 -0.83
CA GLY A 147 -10.37 21.40 -1.76
C GLY A 147 -10.58 20.79 -3.15
N GLU A 148 -10.06 19.58 -3.41
CA GLU A 148 -10.21 18.90 -4.69
C GLU A 148 -11.63 18.30 -4.82
N PRO A 149 -12.40 18.63 -5.87
CA PRO A 149 -13.78 18.16 -6.01
C PRO A 149 -13.88 16.67 -6.39
N ALA A 150 -12.86 16.09 -7.04
CA ALA A 150 -12.89 14.72 -7.56
C ALA A 150 -12.09 13.72 -6.69
N ILE A 151 -12.46 12.43 -6.77
CA ILE A 151 -11.69 11.32 -6.18
C ILE A 151 -10.32 11.26 -6.86
N SER A 152 -9.23 11.27 -6.07
CA SER A 152 -7.85 11.10 -6.55
C SER A 152 -6.91 10.72 -5.39
N CYS A 153 -5.70 10.23 -5.72
CA CYS A 153 -4.66 9.97 -4.71
C CYS A 153 -4.19 11.22 -3.95
N CYS A 154 -4.34 12.41 -4.54
CA CYS A 154 -4.01 13.68 -3.88
C CYS A 154 -5.05 14.08 -2.82
N LYS A 155 -6.24 13.47 -2.84
CA LYS A 155 -7.33 13.71 -1.89
C LYS A 155 -7.26 12.72 -0.73
N ALA A 156 -7.61 11.48 -1.00
CA ALA A 156 -7.52 10.36 -0.06
C ALA A 156 -7.50 9.05 -0.85
N THR A 157 -6.56 8.15 -0.53
CA THR A 157 -6.46 6.84 -1.20
C THR A 157 -6.03 5.73 -0.25
N CYS A 158 -6.57 4.54 -0.50
CA CYS A 158 -6.16 3.27 0.09
C CYS A 158 -5.73 2.35 -1.05
N SER A 159 -4.42 2.13 -1.18
CA SER A 159 -3.84 1.29 -2.22
C SER A 159 -3.31 -0.02 -1.64
N ASN A 160 -3.56 -1.12 -2.32
CA ASN A 160 -3.04 -2.44 -1.96
C ASN A 160 -1.93 -2.82 -2.94
N SER A 161 -0.71 -3.01 -2.46
CA SER A 161 0.38 -3.53 -3.31
C SER A 161 0.21 -5.03 -3.50
N THR A 162 0.20 -5.47 -4.75
CA THR A 162 0.01 -6.86 -5.14
C THR A 162 1.20 -7.38 -5.92
N LEU A 163 1.62 -8.61 -5.63
CA LEU A 163 2.66 -9.34 -6.37
C LEU A 163 2.06 -10.31 -7.41
N VAL A 164 0.72 -10.38 -7.51
CA VAL A 164 0.03 -11.47 -8.20
C VAL A 164 -1.08 -10.89 -9.08
N SER A 165 -0.78 -10.79 -10.37
CA SER A 165 -1.77 -10.74 -11.44
C SER A 165 -1.89 -12.11 -12.12
N LYS A 166 -3.02 -12.40 -12.78
CA LYS A 166 -3.18 -13.59 -13.62
C LYS A 166 -1.99 -13.79 -14.56
N HIS A 167 -1.47 -12.70 -15.12
CA HIS A 167 -0.35 -12.70 -16.07
C HIS A 167 0.99 -13.03 -15.40
N ILE A 168 1.23 -12.54 -14.18
CA ILE A 168 2.43 -12.85 -13.39
C ILE A 168 2.39 -14.29 -12.90
N VAL A 169 1.23 -14.78 -12.43
CA VAL A 169 1.06 -16.20 -12.06
C VAL A 169 1.32 -17.07 -13.28
N GLN A 170 0.71 -16.79 -14.43
CA GLN A 170 0.95 -17.57 -15.64
C GLN A 170 2.43 -17.57 -16.03
N ASN A 171 3.12 -16.43 -15.98
CA ASN A 171 4.54 -16.37 -16.32
C ASN A 171 5.43 -17.06 -15.27
N MET A 172 5.15 -16.92 -13.98
CA MET A 172 5.89 -17.61 -12.89
C MET A 172 5.70 -19.13 -12.96
N PHE A 173 4.45 -19.58 -13.18
CA PHE A 173 4.10 -20.99 -13.26
C PHE A 173 4.62 -21.64 -14.56
N LEU A 174 4.47 -20.97 -15.71
CA LEU A 174 4.81 -21.54 -17.02
C LEU A 174 6.28 -21.35 -17.41
N LYS A 175 6.93 -20.25 -17.01
CA LYS A 175 8.32 -19.95 -17.43
C LYS A 175 9.37 -20.26 -16.37
N LEU A 176 9.08 -20.06 -15.08
CA LEU A 176 10.09 -20.19 -14.02
C LEU A 176 10.06 -21.55 -13.30
N ARG A 177 9.06 -22.41 -13.59
CA ARG A 177 8.83 -23.69 -12.89
C ARG A 177 8.89 -23.57 -11.35
N LEU A 178 8.50 -22.41 -10.84
CA LEU A 178 8.37 -22.19 -9.41
C LEU A 178 7.04 -22.84 -9.00
N SER A 179 7.10 -23.96 -8.28
CA SER A 179 5.96 -24.70 -7.72
C SER A 179 5.20 -23.93 -6.62
N ASP A 180 5.36 -22.62 -6.53
CA ASP A 180 5.80 -22.01 -5.28
C ASP A 180 4.86 -20.93 -4.73
N ILE A 181 3.56 -21.05 -4.97
CA ILE A 181 2.65 -19.91 -4.75
C ILE A 181 1.22 -20.27 -4.31
N GLY A 182 0.96 -21.47 -3.77
CA GLY A 182 -0.40 -21.82 -3.33
C GLY A 182 -1.00 -20.81 -2.34
N SER A 183 -0.36 -20.62 -1.19
CA SER A 183 -0.86 -19.71 -0.14
C SER A 183 -0.75 -18.22 -0.51
N ALA A 184 0.37 -17.81 -1.10
CA ALA A 184 0.60 -16.43 -1.51
C ALA A 184 -0.32 -15.99 -2.67
N SER A 185 -0.54 -16.83 -3.70
CA SER A 185 -1.44 -16.47 -4.81
C SER A 185 -2.89 -16.42 -4.37
N VAL A 186 -3.35 -17.39 -3.58
CA VAL A 186 -4.75 -17.42 -3.12
C VAL A 186 -5.03 -16.25 -2.17
N SER A 187 -4.11 -15.96 -1.24
CA SER A 187 -4.25 -14.77 -0.38
C SER A 187 -4.23 -13.47 -1.19
N GLN A 188 -3.40 -13.37 -2.23
CA GLN A 188 -3.36 -12.17 -3.08
C GLN A 188 -4.61 -12.03 -3.95
N ALA A 189 -5.22 -13.12 -4.41
CA ALA A 189 -6.54 -13.09 -5.02
C ALA A 189 -7.61 -12.55 -4.04
N GLY A 190 -7.50 -12.93 -2.76
CA GLY A 190 -8.30 -12.36 -1.67
C GLY A 190 -8.09 -10.86 -1.49
N LEU A 191 -6.83 -10.38 -1.51
CA LEU A 191 -6.49 -8.95 -1.42
C LEU A 191 -6.97 -8.16 -2.65
N ASN A 192 -6.90 -8.75 -3.84
CA ASN A 192 -7.42 -8.17 -5.07
C ASN A 192 -8.95 -7.98 -4.99
N MET A 193 -9.68 -9.02 -4.54
CA MET A 193 -11.14 -8.90 -4.34
C MET A 193 -11.49 -7.91 -3.23
N LEU A 194 -10.71 -7.90 -2.15
CA LEU A 194 -10.86 -6.90 -1.07
C LEU A 194 -10.74 -5.48 -1.61
N THR A 195 -9.85 -5.23 -2.57
CA THR A 195 -9.71 -3.92 -3.22
C THR A 195 -11.00 -3.50 -3.93
N VAL A 196 -11.63 -4.43 -4.66
CA VAL A 196 -12.90 -4.17 -5.34
C VAL A 196 -14.02 -3.87 -4.33
N CYS A 197 -14.13 -4.68 -3.27
CA CYS A 197 -15.12 -4.46 -2.21
C CYS A 197 -14.91 -3.11 -1.51
N ALA A 198 -13.66 -2.81 -1.11
CA ALA A 198 -13.31 -1.54 -0.48
C ALA A 198 -13.63 -0.35 -1.40
N ALA A 199 -13.39 -0.45 -2.70
CA ALA A 199 -13.76 0.59 -3.64
C ALA A 199 -15.28 0.85 -3.64
N LEU A 200 -16.09 -0.20 -3.70
CA LEU A 200 -17.55 -0.04 -3.66
C LEU A 200 -18.03 0.61 -2.36
N GLU A 201 -17.48 0.19 -1.22
CA GLU A 201 -17.89 0.69 0.10
C GLU A 201 -17.41 2.13 0.36
N LEU A 202 -16.16 2.44 0.00
CA LEU A 202 -15.51 3.72 0.32
C LEU A 202 -15.77 4.81 -0.72
N LYS A 203 -16.50 4.49 -1.81
CA LYS A 203 -16.94 5.50 -2.79
C LYS A 203 -17.72 6.64 -2.14
N LYS A 204 -18.58 6.33 -1.16
CA LYS A 204 -19.37 7.33 -0.40
C LYS A 204 -18.49 8.29 0.41
N ASP A 205 -17.32 7.83 0.81
CA ASP A 205 -16.35 8.58 1.61
C ASP A 205 -15.33 9.32 0.73
N VAL A 206 -15.44 9.19 -0.61
CA VAL A 206 -14.58 9.85 -1.60
C VAL A 206 -13.10 9.43 -1.45
N VAL A 207 -12.87 8.21 -0.98
CA VAL A 207 -11.54 7.59 -0.84
C VAL A 207 -11.31 6.67 -2.02
N LEU A 208 -10.26 6.95 -2.81
CA LEU A 208 -9.86 6.11 -3.94
C LEU A 208 -9.32 4.77 -3.44
N CYS A 209 -9.68 3.65 -4.07
CA CYS A 209 -9.15 2.34 -3.74
C CYS A 209 -8.63 1.63 -4.99
N THR A 210 -7.38 1.19 -4.99
CA THR A 210 -6.74 0.57 -6.16
C THR A 210 -5.75 -0.52 -5.77
N ALA A 211 -5.58 -1.50 -6.65
CA ALA A 211 -4.50 -2.48 -6.56
C ALA A 211 -3.35 -2.00 -7.45
N LEU A 212 -2.12 -2.09 -6.94
CA LEU A 212 -0.92 -1.64 -7.63
C LEU A 212 0.08 -2.79 -7.72
N ASP A 213 0.61 -3.04 -8.92
CA ASP A 213 1.65 -4.03 -9.10
C ASP A 213 2.96 -3.61 -8.41
N SER A 214 3.71 -4.63 -8.03
CA SER A 214 4.90 -4.67 -7.20
C SER A 214 6.18 -4.08 -7.80
N ASP A 215 6.11 -3.15 -8.77
CA ASP A 215 7.29 -2.43 -9.25
C ASP A 215 7.20 -0.95 -8.86
N VAL A 216 8.23 -0.47 -8.15
CA VAL A 216 8.24 0.90 -7.59
C VAL A 216 8.63 1.92 -8.65
N GLU A 217 9.30 1.51 -9.74
CA GLU A 217 9.67 2.45 -10.79
C GLU A 217 8.43 2.86 -11.58
N GLY A 218 7.76 3.90 -11.12
CA GLY A 218 6.56 4.44 -11.76
C GLY A 218 5.32 4.39 -10.88
N LEU A 219 5.27 3.59 -9.81
CA LEU A 219 4.08 3.45 -8.96
C LEU A 219 3.59 4.80 -8.39
N LEU A 220 4.51 5.63 -7.88
CA LEU A 220 4.16 6.98 -7.41
C LEU A 220 3.70 7.91 -8.54
N LYS A 221 4.21 7.72 -9.77
CA LYS A 221 3.75 8.48 -10.95
C LYS A 221 2.34 8.02 -11.35
N VAL A 222 2.10 6.71 -11.39
CA VAL A 222 0.78 6.12 -11.67
C VAL A 222 -0.22 6.65 -10.67
N MET A 223 0.06 6.54 -9.36
CA MET A 223 -0.82 7.05 -8.30
C MET A 223 -1.20 8.51 -8.52
N SER A 224 -0.29 9.36 -9.03
CA SER A 224 -0.58 10.77 -9.30
C SER A 224 -1.63 11.01 -10.39
N SER A 225 -1.78 10.05 -11.30
CA SER A 225 -2.70 10.10 -12.43
C SER A 225 -4.06 9.45 -12.13
N LEU A 226 -4.15 8.63 -11.07
CA LEU A 226 -5.37 7.89 -10.73
C LEU A 226 -6.46 8.82 -10.21
N ASN A 227 -7.68 8.55 -10.66
CA ASN A 227 -8.87 9.33 -10.38
C ASN A 227 -10.11 8.41 -10.26
N GLU A 228 -11.31 8.98 -10.14
CA GLU A 228 -12.57 8.21 -10.01
C GLU A 228 -12.75 7.09 -11.04
N GLN A 229 -12.31 7.27 -12.30
CA GLN A 229 -12.44 6.25 -13.35
C GLN A 229 -11.61 4.99 -13.07
N HIS A 230 -10.57 5.13 -12.24
CA HIS A 230 -9.65 4.07 -11.86
C HIS A 230 -10.06 3.37 -10.56
N HIS A 231 -11.14 3.83 -9.93
CA HIS A 231 -11.60 3.34 -8.63
C HIS A 231 -12.00 1.87 -8.69
N GLY A 232 -11.39 1.05 -7.84
CA GLY A 232 -11.54 -0.40 -7.84
C GLY A 232 -10.80 -1.09 -8.99
N GLY A 233 -9.85 -0.43 -9.64
CA GLY A 233 -9.01 -1.01 -10.69
C GLY A 233 -7.70 -1.61 -10.19
N PHE A 234 -7.05 -2.37 -11.07
CA PHE A 234 -5.70 -2.92 -10.89
C PHE A 234 -4.79 -2.40 -12.00
N PHE A 235 -3.64 -1.85 -11.61
CA PHE A 235 -2.70 -1.19 -12.52
C PHE A 235 -1.27 -1.67 -12.33
N ASP A 236 -0.53 -1.75 -13.44
CA ASP A 236 0.92 -1.96 -13.42
C ASP A 236 1.69 -0.65 -13.15
N TYR A 237 3.01 -0.73 -13.06
CA TYR A 237 3.89 0.42 -12.80
C TYR A 237 3.91 1.46 -13.93
N ALA A 238 3.46 1.10 -15.13
CA ALA A 238 3.32 1.99 -16.27
C ALA A 238 1.92 2.62 -16.35
N GLY A 239 1.00 2.23 -15.47
CA GLY A 239 -0.37 2.73 -15.41
C GLY A 239 -1.34 1.99 -16.33
N ASN A 240 -0.92 0.87 -16.93
CA ASN A 240 -1.81 0.05 -17.74
C ASN A 240 -2.76 -0.74 -16.83
N THR A 241 -4.01 -0.92 -17.28
CA THR A 241 -4.96 -1.77 -16.58
C THR A 241 -4.55 -3.23 -16.68
N VAL A 242 -4.53 -3.90 -15.52
CA VAL A 242 -4.24 -5.32 -15.40
C VAL A 242 -5.56 -6.06 -15.13
N PRO A 243 -5.88 -7.14 -15.87
CA PRO A 243 -7.05 -7.95 -15.58
C PRO A 243 -6.86 -8.71 -14.25
N TRP A 244 -7.96 -8.89 -13.53
CA TRP A 244 -8.01 -9.71 -12.31
C TRP A 244 -7.61 -11.17 -12.55
#